data_AF-A0A066PRV0-F1
#
_entry.id   AF-A0A066PRV0-F1
#
_cell.length_a   1.000
_cell.length_b   1.000
_cell.length_c   1.000
_cell.angle_alpha   90.00
_cell.angle_beta   90.00
_cell.angle_gamma   90.00
#
_symmetry.space_group_name_H-M   'P 1'
#
loop_
_entity.id
_entity.type
_entity.pdbx_description
1 polymer ?
#
loop_
_entity_poly.entity_id
_entity_poly.type
_entity_poly.pdbx_seq_one_letter_code
_entity_poly.pdbx_strand_id
1 'polypeptide(L)'
;MTRVSGLRGSGPVGGIGGRTGPAAAAGGGFTITTQSQQAAIAVAPVDMAGLISLQDEDGPVRRDRAAHRAGEQTLGSLAALQAALLGGARPDLDALRQMIENMPRPADPALQTVIGAIRLRARVELARHERL
;
A
#
# COMPACT_ATOMS: atom_id res chain seq x y z
N MET A 1 5.26 -24.43 -27.70
CA MET A 1 3.82 -24.10 -27.78
C MET A 1 3.19 -24.42 -26.43
N THR A 2 3.00 -23.42 -25.57
CA THR A 2 2.57 -23.64 -24.18
C THR A 2 1.15 -23.10 -24.01
N ARG A 3 0.17 -23.99 -23.83
CA ARG A 3 -1.23 -23.63 -23.59
C ARG A 3 -1.41 -23.39 -22.09
N VAL A 4 -1.81 -22.19 -21.71
CA VAL A 4 -2.18 -21.85 -20.33
C VAL A 4 -3.59 -22.37 -20.08
N SER A 5 -3.71 -23.24 -19.09
CA SER A 5 -4.95 -23.90 -18.68
C SER A 5 -5.82 -22.92 -17.88
N GLY A 6 -7.11 -22.82 -18.24
CA GLY A 6 -8.06 -21.87 -17.65
C GLY A 6 -8.39 -22.17 -16.19
N LEU A 7 -8.48 -21.08 -15.41
CA LEU A 7 -8.93 -21.04 -14.03
C LEU A 7 -10.41 -21.47 -13.96
N ARG A 8 -10.69 -22.60 -13.32
CA ARG A 8 -12.06 -23.10 -13.10
C ARG A 8 -12.82 -22.19 -12.14
N GLY A 9 -14.07 -21.92 -12.52
CA GLY A 9 -15.00 -21.10 -11.77
C GLY A 9 -15.29 -21.63 -10.36
N SER A 10 -15.39 -20.68 -9.43
CA SER A 10 -15.96 -20.89 -8.10
C SER A 10 -17.47 -21.03 -8.23
N GLY A 11 -18.00 -22.22 -7.91
CA GLY A 11 -19.44 -22.45 -7.77
C GLY A 11 -19.97 -21.94 -6.42
N PRO A 12 -21.27 -21.61 -6.29
CA PRO A 12 -21.81 -21.03 -5.08
C PRO A 12 -22.09 -22.06 -3.98
N VAL A 13 -21.59 -21.73 -2.78
CA VAL A 13 -22.17 -21.83 -1.43
C VAL A 13 -22.89 -23.13 -1.04
N GLY A 14 -22.17 -23.98 -0.29
CA GLY A 14 -22.76 -25.04 0.55
C GLY A 14 -23.29 -24.47 1.86
N GLY A 15 -24.56 -24.75 2.14
CA GLY A 15 -25.30 -24.26 3.30
C GLY A 15 -24.79 -24.84 4.63
N ILE A 16 -24.59 -23.95 5.59
CA ILE A 16 -24.39 -24.27 7.00
C ILE A 16 -25.77 -24.24 7.67
N GLY A 17 -26.49 -25.36 7.55
CA GLY A 17 -27.75 -25.58 8.25
C GLY A 17 -27.49 -25.78 9.75
N GLY A 18 -28.02 -24.88 10.56
CA GLY A 18 -27.97 -24.94 12.01
C GLY A 18 -28.80 -26.07 12.60
N ARG A 19 -28.14 -26.88 13.43
CA ARG A 19 -28.59 -27.47 14.71
C ARG A 19 -30.11 -27.68 14.90
N THR A 20 -30.50 -28.95 14.75
CA THR A 20 -31.51 -29.72 15.52
C THR A 20 -32.42 -28.96 16.50
N GLY A 21 -33.72 -28.92 16.19
CA GLY A 21 -34.82 -28.71 17.13
C GLY A 21 -35.85 -29.86 17.02
N PRO A 22 -36.60 -30.19 18.08
CA PRO A 22 -37.39 -31.42 18.18
C PRO A 22 -38.70 -31.33 17.38
N ALA A 23 -39.13 -32.48 16.86
CA ALA A 23 -40.39 -32.66 16.16
C ALA A 23 -41.59 -32.65 17.12
N ALA A 24 -42.64 -31.90 16.77
CA ALA A 24 -43.99 -32.06 17.31
C ALA A 24 -45.04 -31.66 16.26
N ALA A 25 -46.19 -32.31 16.34
CA ALA A 25 -47.10 -32.64 15.25
C ALA A 25 -48.17 -31.59 14.87
N ALA A 26 -48.68 -31.77 13.65
CA ALA A 26 -50.07 -31.65 13.17
C ALA A 26 -50.92 -30.39 13.46
N GLY A 27 -51.43 -29.80 12.36
CA GLY A 27 -52.75 -29.15 12.31
C GLY A 27 -52.74 -27.67 11.89
N GLY A 28 -53.52 -27.34 10.86
CA GLY A 28 -53.94 -25.96 10.56
C GLY A 28 -53.41 -25.43 9.23
N GLY A 29 -54.31 -25.28 8.25
CA GLY A 29 -54.00 -24.66 6.96
C GLY A 29 -53.56 -23.21 7.11
N PHE A 30 -52.58 -22.82 6.29
CA PHE A 30 -52.12 -21.44 6.16
C PHE A 30 -51.99 -21.10 4.68
N THR A 31 -52.79 -20.15 4.21
CA THR A 31 -52.68 -19.55 2.88
C THR A 31 -51.79 -18.33 2.94
N ILE A 32 -50.76 -18.28 2.10
CA ILE A 32 -49.91 -17.09 1.97
C ILE A 32 -50.58 -16.13 1.00
N THR A 33 -51.04 -14.99 1.51
CA THR A 33 -51.31 -13.81 0.68
C THR A 33 -49.98 -13.29 0.15
N THR A 34 -49.82 -13.28 -1.17
CA THR A 34 -48.70 -12.63 -1.85
C THR A 34 -48.82 -11.12 -1.68
N GLN A 35 -48.23 -10.59 -0.61
CA GLN A 35 -47.86 -9.19 -0.55
C GLN A 35 -46.49 -9.03 0.10
N SER A 36 -45.45 -9.33 -0.69
CA SER A 36 -44.15 -8.70 -0.50
C SER A 36 -43.97 -7.72 -1.65
N GLN A 37 -44.32 -6.45 -1.43
CA GLN A 37 -43.60 -5.40 -2.14
C GLN A 37 -42.16 -5.50 -1.63
N GLN A 38 -41.28 -6.19 -2.36
CA GLN A 38 -39.85 -5.94 -2.23
C GLN A 38 -39.66 -4.48 -2.59
N ALA A 39 -39.51 -3.62 -1.58
CA ALA A 39 -38.88 -2.33 -1.78
C ALA A 39 -37.50 -2.63 -2.37
N ALA A 40 -37.32 -2.36 -3.66
CA ALA A 40 -36.01 -2.40 -4.28
C ALA A 40 -35.15 -1.40 -3.49
N ILE A 41 -34.25 -1.92 -2.66
CA ILE A 41 -33.21 -1.12 -2.04
C ILE A 41 -32.39 -0.62 -3.23
N ALA A 42 -32.57 0.65 -3.56
CA ALA A 42 -31.76 1.31 -4.56
C ALA A 42 -30.32 1.27 -4.04
N VAL A 43 -29.53 0.32 -4.52
CA VAL A 43 -28.08 0.34 -4.35
C VAL A 43 -27.63 1.60 -5.09
N ALA A 44 -27.21 2.60 -4.33
CA ALA A 44 -26.68 3.82 -4.90
C ALA A 44 -25.58 3.43 -5.92
N PRO A 45 -25.59 4.00 -7.13
CA PRO A 45 -24.55 3.70 -8.11
C PRO A 45 -23.21 4.06 -7.47
N VAL A 46 -22.34 3.05 -7.35
CA VAL A 46 -20.98 3.26 -6.86
C VAL A 46 -20.30 4.18 -7.87
N ASP A 47 -19.95 5.38 -7.42
CA ASP A 47 -19.25 6.35 -8.25
C ASP A 47 -17.86 5.80 -8.60
N MET A 48 -17.71 5.42 -9.87
CA MET A 48 -16.45 4.93 -10.42
C MET A 48 -15.31 5.92 -10.22
N ALA A 49 -15.58 7.24 -10.19
CA ALA A 49 -14.57 8.25 -9.94
C ALA A 49 -14.02 8.17 -8.51
N GLY A 50 -14.87 7.86 -7.52
CA GLY A 50 -14.45 7.62 -6.13
C GLY A 50 -13.54 6.38 -6.00
N LEU A 51 -13.82 5.31 -6.76
CA LEU A 51 -12.97 4.12 -6.77
C LEU A 51 -11.61 4.38 -7.45
N ILE A 52 -11.57 5.18 -8.51
CA ILE A 52 -10.32 5.58 -9.19
C ILE A 52 -9.48 6.49 -8.28
N SER A 53 -10.11 7.40 -7.53
CA SER A 53 -9.40 8.25 -6.56
C SER A 53 -8.78 7.43 -5.41
N LEU A 54 -9.40 6.33 -4.99
CA LEU A 54 -8.82 5.39 -4.03
C LEU A 54 -7.68 4.55 -4.61
N GLN A 55 -7.65 4.38 -5.94
CA GLN A 55 -6.59 3.71 -6.68
C GLN A 55 -5.45 4.64 -7.08
N ASP A 56 -5.55 5.93 -6.77
CA ASP A 56 -4.54 6.91 -7.15
C ASP A 56 -3.20 6.57 -6.46
N GLU A 57 -2.28 6.02 -7.25
CA GLU A 57 -0.99 5.47 -6.81
C GLU A 57 -0.09 6.55 -6.17
N ASP A 58 -0.40 7.84 -6.37
CA ASP A 58 0.36 9.01 -5.91
C ASP A 58 -0.24 9.73 -4.68
N GLY A 59 -1.14 9.05 -3.95
CA GLY A 59 -1.71 9.57 -2.71
C GLY A 59 -0.67 10.01 -1.67
N PRO A 60 -0.98 11.01 -0.82
CA PRO A 60 -0.04 11.62 0.13
C PRO A 60 0.63 10.59 1.06
N VAL A 61 -0.14 9.62 1.56
CA VAL A 61 0.37 8.54 2.43
C VAL A 61 1.44 7.70 1.74
N ARG A 62 1.26 7.41 0.44
CA ARG A 62 2.21 6.60 -0.31
C ARG A 62 3.49 7.38 -0.59
N ARG A 63 3.39 8.68 -0.89
CA ARG A 63 4.53 9.60 -1.01
C ARG A 63 5.32 9.72 0.29
N ASP A 64 4.64 9.86 1.43
CA ASP A 64 5.28 9.88 2.75
C ASP A 64 6.03 8.58 3.02
N ARG A 65 5.39 7.43 2.75
CA ARG A 65 6.03 6.11 2.93
C ARG A 65 7.23 5.91 2.01
N ALA A 66 7.14 6.37 0.76
CA ALA A 66 8.25 6.30 -0.19
C ALA A 66 9.42 7.19 0.26
N ALA A 67 9.13 8.42 0.71
CA ALA A 67 10.14 9.33 1.20
C ALA A 67 10.80 8.83 2.49
N HIS A 68 10.02 8.26 3.42
CA HIS A 68 10.55 7.63 4.62
C HIS A 68 11.53 6.50 4.28
N ARG A 69 11.15 5.59 3.37
CA ARG A 69 12.05 4.49 2.94
C ARG A 69 13.31 5.02 2.27
N ALA A 70 13.19 6.01 1.40
CA ALA A 70 14.35 6.63 0.76
C ALA A 70 15.27 7.31 1.80
N GLY A 71 14.69 7.95 2.82
CA GLY A 71 15.41 8.53 3.95
C GLY A 71 16.23 7.50 4.72
N GLU A 72 15.61 6.40 5.13
CA GLU A 72 16.27 5.28 5.82
C GLU A 72 17.43 4.69 5.01
N GLN A 73 17.20 4.45 3.71
CA GLN A 73 18.26 3.95 2.84
C GLN A 73 19.42 4.93 2.74
N THR A 74 19.14 6.24 2.68
CA THR A 74 20.17 7.29 2.60
C THR A 74 20.95 7.40 3.92
N LEU A 75 20.30 7.23 5.07
CA LEU A 75 20.99 7.16 6.36
C LEU A 75 21.91 5.93 6.41
N GLY A 76 21.44 4.78 5.91
CA GLY A 76 22.26 3.57 5.77
C GLY A 76 23.49 3.77 4.89
N SER A 77 23.34 4.44 3.74
CA SER A 77 24.48 4.71 2.84
C SER A 77 25.46 5.72 3.45
N LEU A 78 24.99 6.72 4.19
CA LEU A 78 25.86 7.63 4.97
C LEU A 78 26.66 6.89 6.05
N ALA A 79 26.02 5.96 6.77
CA ALA A 79 26.71 5.13 7.76
C ALA A 79 27.76 4.21 7.11
N ALA A 80 27.43 3.62 5.96
CA ALA A 80 28.38 2.80 5.19
C ALA A 80 29.57 3.62 4.67
N LEU A 81 29.32 4.86 4.21
CA LEU A 81 30.36 5.80 3.83
C LEU A 81 31.29 6.09 5.01
N GLN A 82 30.75 6.40 6.18
CA GLN A 82 31.56 6.64 7.38
C GLN A 82 32.42 5.42 7.75
N ALA A 83 31.84 4.22 7.72
CA ALA A 83 32.58 2.98 7.98
C ALA A 83 33.71 2.75 6.95
N ALA A 84 33.44 2.98 5.67
CA ALA A 84 34.44 2.86 4.61
C ALA A 84 35.62 3.83 4.84
N LEU A 85 35.33 5.09 5.18
CA LEU A 85 36.37 6.09 5.47
C LEU A 85 37.23 5.70 6.68
N LEU A 86 36.60 5.21 7.75
CA LEU A 86 37.33 4.75 8.94
C LEU A 86 38.18 3.50 8.65
N GLY A 87 37.72 2.64 7.74
CA GLY A 87 38.48 1.47 7.28
C GLY A 87 39.52 1.76 6.20
N GLY A 88 39.64 3.01 5.72
CA GLY A 88 40.54 3.38 4.62
C GLY A 88 40.09 2.89 3.24
N ALA A 89 38.84 2.45 3.10
CA ALA A 89 38.24 2.05 1.83
C ALA A 89 37.66 3.26 1.08
N ARG A 90 37.59 3.16 -0.26
CA ARG A 90 36.96 4.19 -1.09
C ARG A 90 35.44 4.03 -1.05
N PRO A 91 34.66 5.04 -0.60
CA PRO A 91 33.20 4.96 -0.58
C PRO A 91 32.61 5.11 -1.99
N ASP A 92 31.42 4.53 -2.20
CA ASP A 92 30.62 4.71 -3.41
C ASP A 92 29.77 5.98 -3.29
N LEU A 93 30.25 7.07 -3.89
CA LEU A 93 29.60 8.38 -3.87
C LEU A 93 28.49 8.49 -4.93
N ASP A 94 28.56 7.71 -6.01
CA ASP A 94 27.58 7.77 -7.09
C ASP A 94 26.24 7.18 -6.66
N ALA A 95 26.27 6.08 -5.89
CA ALA A 95 25.07 5.51 -5.29
C ALA A 95 24.38 6.54 -4.36
N LEU A 96 25.15 7.21 -3.47
CA LEU A 96 24.60 8.23 -2.57
C LEU A 96 23.98 9.40 -3.36
N ARG A 97 24.64 9.84 -4.44
CA ARG A 97 24.13 10.89 -5.33
C ARG A 97 22.81 10.50 -5.98
N GLN A 98 22.71 9.29 -6.52
CA GLN A 98 21.47 8.81 -7.14
C GLN A 98 20.31 8.73 -6.14
N MET A 99 20.58 8.32 -4.89
CA MET A 99 19.55 8.23 -3.87
C MET A 99 18.97 9.60 -3.50
N ILE A 100 19.81 10.63 -3.37
CA ILE A 100 19.34 11.98 -3.00
C ILE A 100 18.56 12.68 -4.12
N GLU A 101 18.94 12.46 -5.38
CA GLU A 101 18.27 13.05 -6.55
C GLU A 101 16.90 12.42 -6.79
N ASN A 102 16.78 11.11 -6.59
CA ASN A 102 15.53 10.37 -6.76
C ASN A 102 14.63 10.35 -5.52
N MET A 103 15.07 10.98 -4.42
CA MET A 103 14.32 10.95 -3.17
C MET A 103 13.02 11.77 -3.30
N PRO A 104 11.84 11.16 -3.09
CA PRO A 104 10.56 11.85 -3.28
C PRO A 104 10.33 12.90 -2.20
N ARG A 105 9.52 13.91 -2.53
CA ARG A 105 9.09 14.95 -1.57
C ARG A 105 7.86 14.46 -0.79
N PRO A 106 7.93 14.35 0.55
CA PRO A 106 6.77 13.98 1.38
C PRO A 106 5.62 14.98 1.26
N ALA A 107 4.40 14.53 1.53
CA ALA A 107 3.25 15.39 1.76
C ALA A 107 3.27 15.99 3.17
N ASP A 108 3.62 15.20 4.19
CA ASP A 108 3.70 15.65 5.58
C ASP A 108 4.80 16.71 5.79
N PRO A 109 4.47 17.91 6.30
CA PRO A 109 5.45 18.97 6.58
C PRO A 109 6.56 18.56 7.56
N ALA A 110 6.24 17.74 8.57
CA ALA A 110 7.23 17.29 9.55
C ALA A 110 8.24 16.36 8.88
N LEU A 111 7.74 15.37 8.12
CA LEU A 111 8.61 14.50 7.33
C LEU A 111 9.41 15.25 6.26
N GLN A 112 8.83 16.27 5.60
CA GLN A 112 9.57 17.13 4.66
C GLN A 112 10.79 17.78 5.32
N THR A 113 10.65 18.25 6.55
CA THR A 113 11.75 18.89 7.29
C THR A 113 12.89 17.90 7.55
N VAL A 114 12.56 16.70 8.04
CA VAL A 114 13.55 15.65 8.32
C VAL A 114 14.25 15.19 7.04
N ILE A 115 13.47 14.89 5.99
CA ILE A 115 14.00 14.48 4.68
C ILE A 115 14.88 15.58 4.07
N GLY A 116 14.49 16.85 4.22
CA GLY A 116 15.30 17.99 3.82
C GLY A 116 16.65 18.05 4.53
N ALA A 117 16.68 17.80 5.85
CA ALA A 117 17.91 17.76 6.62
C ALA A 117 18.83 16.61 6.21
N ILE A 118 18.28 15.42 5.97
CA ILE A 118 19.03 14.24 5.48
C ILE A 118 19.65 14.56 4.11
N ARG A 119 18.87 15.12 3.18
CA ARG A 119 19.36 15.50 1.85
C ARG A 119 20.48 16.54 1.93
N LEU A 120 20.34 17.55 2.80
CA LEU A 120 21.38 18.55 3.01
C LEU A 120 22.67 17.91 3.52
N ARG A 121 22.58 17.03 4.52
CA ARG A 121 23.74 16.32 5.07
C ARG A 121 24.45 15.50 4.00
N ALA A 122 23.71 14.74 3.20
CA ALA A 122 24.28 13.94 2.11
C ALA A 122 24.95 14.80 1.04
N ARG A 123 24.37 15.95 0.67
CA ARG A 123 25.00 16.91 -0.26
C ARG A 123 26.30 17.49 0.27
N VAL A 124 26.36 17.79 1.57
CA VAL A 124 27.59 18.30 2.21
C VAL A 124 28.68 17.23 2.18
N GLU A 125 28.35 15.97 2.48
CA GLU A 125 29.33 14.87 2.43
C GLU A 125 29.82 14.61 1.01
N LEU A 126 28.94 14.57 0.01
CA LEU A 126 29.33 14.48 -1.41
C LEU A 126 30.29 15.61 -1.80
N ALA A 127 29.92 16.86 -1.50
CA ALA A 127 30.75 18.01 -1.82
C ALA A 127 32.11 18.02 -1.10
N ARG A 128 32.19 17.44 0.11
CA ARG A 128 33.44 17.28 0.85
C ARG A 128 34.34 16.23 0.19
N HIS A 129 33.79 15.11 -0.25
CA HIS A 129 34.56 14.00 -0.80
C HIS A 129 34.87 14.12 -2.30
N GLU A 130 34.15 14.96 -3.03
CA GLU A 130 34.46 15.26 -4.44
C GLU A 130 35.58 16.28 -4.62
N ARG A 131 35.92 17.04 -3.57
CA ARG A 131 36.99 18.04 -3.59
C ARG A 131 38.33 17.51 -3.06
N LEU A 132 38.33 16.33 -2.44
CA LEU A 132 39.51 15.64 -1.90
C LEU A 132 40.02 14.62 -2.92
#